data_AF-A0A1M6LW77-F1
#
_entry.id   AF-A0A1M6LW77-F1
#
_cell.length_a   1.000
_cell.length_b   1.000
_cell.length_c   1.000
_cell.angle_alpha   90.00
_cell.angle_beta   90.00
_cell.angle_gamma   90.00
#
_symmetry.space_group_name_H-M   'P 1'
#
loop_
_entity.id
_entity.type
_entity.pdbx_description
1 polymer ?
#
loop_
_entity_poly.entity_id
_entity_poly.type
_entity_poly.pdbx_seq_one_letter_code
_entity_poly.pdbx_strand_id
1 'polypeptide(L)' 'MAQQQYIKHLYEREECSIAEISRRVGINWRTAAKYAKKDDWYQPMQQTRRRQPVMGSFVDIVDTWL' A
#
# COMPACT_ATOMS: atom_id res chain seq x y z
N MET A 1 2.44 -4.85 9.09
CA MET A 1 3.38 -5.20 8.00
C MET A 1 3.65 -6.70 7.87
N ALA A 2 3.51 -7.52 8.93
CA ALA A 2 3.81 -8.96 8.85
C ALA A 2 2.98 -9.76 7.82
N GLN A 3 1.65 -9.59 7.79
CA GLN A 3 0.80 -10.33 6.83
C GLN A 3 1.07 -9.99 5.36
N GLN A 4 1.45 -8.74 5.08
CA GLN A 4 1.75 -8.25 3.74
C GLN A 4 3.04 -8.85 3.17
N GLN A 5 4.10 -8.88 3.99
CA GLN A 5 5.36 -9.52 3.64
C GLN A 5 5.20 -11.04 3.51
N TYR A 6 4.36 -11.66 4.34
CA TYR A 6 4.05 -13.07 4.24
C TYR A 6 3.40 -13.43 2.89
N ILE A 7 2.43 -12.63 2.41
CA ILE A 7 1.81 -12.82 1.09
C ILE A 7 2.85 -12.75 -0.04
N LYS A 8 3.79 -11.80 0.04
CA LYS A 8 4.86 -11.64 -0.96
C LYS A 8 5.82 -12.83 -0.92
N HIS A 9 6.20 -13.28 0.28
CA HIS A 9 7.05 -14.45 0.47
C HIS A 9 6.41 -15.73 -0.09
N LEU A 10 5.11 -15.94 0.12
CA LEU A 10 4.37 -17.06 -0.48
C LEU A 10 4.38 -17.03 -2.01
N TYR A 11 4.30 -15.84 -2.61
CA TYR A 11 4.33 -15.68 -4.06
C TYR A 11 5.73 -15.91 -4.64
N GLU A 12 6.78 -15.39 -4.01
CA GLU A 12 8.16 -15.46 -4.50
C GLU A 12 8.86 -16.79 -4.20
N ARG A 13 8.59 -17.40 -3.03
CA ARG A 13 9.28 -18.63 -2.60
C ARG A 13 8.55 -19.91 -2.92
N GLU A 14 7.22 -19.92 -2.80
CA GLU A 14 6.41 -21.13 -2.99
C GLU A 14 5.80 -21.20 -4.39
N GLU A 15 6.08 -20.22 -5.28
CA GLU A 15 5.51 -20.09 -6.64
C GLU A 15 3.98 -20.25 -6.68
N CYS A 16 3.32 -19.97 -5.55
CA CYS A 16 1.90 -20.23 -5.38
C CYS A 16 1.08 -19.25 -6.21
N SER A 17 -0.01 -19.75 -6.78
CA SER A 17 -0.94 -18.88 -7.48
C SER A 17 -1.59 -17.88 -6.51
N ILE A 18 -1.87 -16.66 -6.99
CA ILE A 18 -2.56 -15.63 -6.17
C ILE A 18 -3.91 -16.16 -5.63
N ALA A 19 -4.56 -17.07 -6.37
CA ALA A 19 -5.77 -17.75 -5.93
C ALA A 19 -5.55 -18.67 -4.72
N GLU A 20 -4.47 -19.47 -4.71
CA GLU A 20 -4.11 -20.27 -3.53
C GLU A 20 -3.75 -19.41 -2.33
N ILE A 21 -3.01 -18.33 -2.54
CA ILE A 21 -2.66 -17.41 -1.45
C ILE A 21 -3.94 -16.80 -0.85
N SER A 22 -4.92 -16.43 -1.68
CA SER A 22 -6.20 -15.91 -1.20
C SER A 22 -6.97 -16.93 -0.35
N ARG A 23 -6.98 -18.21 -0.76
CA ARG A 23 -7.63 -19.30 -0.02
C ARG A 23 -6.90 -19.64 1.28
N ARG A 24 -5.56 -19.72 1.24
CA ARG A 24 -4.73 -20.09 2.39
C ARG A 24 -4.73 -19.01 3.48
N VAL A 25 -4.68 -17.74 3.09
CA VAL A 25 -4.64 -16.61 4.03
C VAL A 25 -6.06 -16.10 4.35
N GLY A 26 -7.08 -16.51 3.60
CA GLY A 26 -8.49 -16.13 3.84
C GLY A 26 -8.79 -14.66 3.51
N ILE A 27 -8.16 -14.13 2.47
CA ILE A 27 -8.29 -12.72 2.05
C ILE A 27 -8.90 -12.62 0.66
N ASN A 28 -9.46 -11.46 0.35
CA ASN A 28 -9.92 -11.16 -0.99
C ASN A 28 -8.77 -11.28 -2.00
N TRP A 29 -9.04 -11.95 -3.13
CA TRP A 29 -8.11 -12.08 -4.24
C TRP A 29 -7.48 -10.76 -4.68
N ARG A 30 -8.25 -9.66 -4.73
CA ARG A 30 -7.72 -8.33 -5.07
C ARG A 30 -6.63 -7.87 -4.11
N THR A 31 -6.82 -8.14 -2.82
CA THR A 31 -5.87 -7.78 -1.76
C THR A 31 -4.61 -8.65 -1.85
N ALA A 32 -4.77 -9.95 -2.08
CA ALA A 32 -3.66 -10.87 -2.33
C ALA A 32 -2.85 -10.45 -3.57
N ALA A 33 -3.51 -10.15 -4.68
CA ALA A 33 -2.89 -9.68 -5.92
C ALA A 33 -2.13 -8.35 -5.73
N LYS A 34 -2.74 -7.41 -5.01
CA LYS A 34 -2.14 -6.10 -4.70
C LYS A 34 -0.83 -6.25 -3.96
N TYR A 35 -0.75 -7.17 -3.01
CA TYR A 35 0.42 -7.33 -2.15
C TYR A 35 1.47 -8.28 -2.73
N ALA A 36 1.06 -9.31 -3.48
CA ALA A 36 2.00 -10.20 -4.17
C ALA A 36 2.85 -9.46 -5.21
N LYS A 37 2.26 -8.53 -5.97
CA LYS A 37 2.94 -7.77 -7.03
C LYS A 37 3.56 -6.44 -6.57
N LYS A 38 3.59 -6.16 -5.27
CA LYS A 38 4.11 -4.89 -4.76
C LYS A 38 5.62 -4.99 -4.56
N ASP A 39 6.37 -4.33 -5.43
CA ASP A 39 7.84 -4.28 -5.36
C ASP A 39 8.32 -3.41 -4.20
N ASP A 40 7.91 -2.13 -4.18
CA ASP A 40 8.33 -1.18 -3.16
C ASP A 40 7.28 -0.95 -2.07
N TRP A 41 7.63 -1.30 -0.85
CA TRP A 41 6.81 -1.09 0.34
C TRP A 41 7.17 0.18 1.11
N TYR A 42 8.38 0.70 0.87
CA TYR A 42 8.93 1.90 1.49
C TYR A 42 8.56 3.18 0.76
N GLN A 43 7.83 3.10 -0.36
CA GLN A 43 7.35 4.31 -0.99
C GLN A 43 6.43 5.04 -0.01
N PRO A 44 6.78 6.27 0.41
CA PRO A 44 5.88 7.07 1.21
C PRO A 44 4.57 7.15 0.42
N MET A 45 3.43 6.96 1.10
CA MET A 45 2.14 7.21 0.46
C MET A 45 2.24 8.60 -0.14
N GLN A 46 2.26 8.67 -1.49
CA GLN A 46 2.24 9.96 -2.15
C GLN A 46 0.98 10.63 -1.64
N GLN A 47 1.17 11.66 -0.81
CA GLN A 47 0.07 12.49 -0.38
C GLN A 47 -0.45 13.09 -1.67
N THR A 48 -1.52 12.51 -2.21
CA THR A 48 -2.25 13.14 -3.30
C THR A 48 -2.63 14.49 -2.72
N ARG A 49 -2.00 15.56 -3.24
CA ARG A 49 -2.36 16.93 -2.91
C ARG A 49 -3.81 17.08 -3.34
N ARG A 50 -4.73 16.75 -2.44
CA ARG A 50 -6.14 17.02 -2.64
C ARG A 50 -6.21 18.52 -2.84
N ARG A 51 -6.94 18.98 -3.86
CA ARG A 51 -7.25 20.41 -3.96
C ARG A 51 -7.89 20.79 -2.63
N GLN A 52 -7.19 21.59 -1.84
CA GLN A 52 -7.62 22.09 -0.55
C GLN A 52 -8.14 23.50 -0.80
N PRO A 53 -9.40 23.68 -1.25
CA PRO A 53 -9.91 24.99 -1.65
C PRO A 53 -9.89 26.01 -0.50
N VAL A 54 -10.04 25.55 0.75
CA VAL A 54 -10.04 26.41 1.94
C VAL A 54 -8.63 26.57 2.52
N MET A 55 -7.87 25.48 2.58
CA MET A 55 -6.53 25.47 3.21
C MET A 55 -5.45 26.06 2.31
N GLY A 56 -5.67 26.14 0.99
CA GLY A 56 -4.68 26.58 -0.01
C GLY A 56 -4.06 27.95 0.28
N SER A 57 -4.82 28.92 0.77
CA SER A 57 -4.34 30.27 1.08
C SER A 57 -3.54 30.38 2.38
N PHE A 58 -3.61 29.36 3.24
CA PHE A 58 -2.97 29.35 4.56
C PHE A 58 -1.80 28.37 4.63
N VAL A 59 -1.54 27.58 3.57
CA VAL A 59 -0.44 26.60 3.54
C VAL A 59 0.90 27.26 3.84
N ASP A 60 1.21 28.37 3.15
CA ASP A 60 2.49 29.07 3.31
C ASP A 60 2.68 29.63 4.74
N ILE A 61 1.57 30.05 5.37
CA ILE A 61 1.60 30.53 6.76
C ILE A 61 1.92 29.35 7.67
N VAL A 62 1.21 28.23 7.56
CA VAL A 62 1.42 27.06 8.42
C VAL A 62 2.82 26.47 8.25
N ASP A 63 3.34 26.38 7.01
CA ASP A 63 4.70 25.90 6.72
C ASP A 63 5.79 26.80 7.31
N THR A 64 5.53 28.10 7.52
CA THR A 64 6.51 29.02 8.12
C THR A 64 6.69 28.78 9.63
N TRP A 65 5.70 28.17 10.29
CA TRP A 65 5.69 27.97 11.75
C TRP A 65 6.03 26.54 12.20
N LEU A 66 6.32 25.64 11.25
CA LEU A 66 6.59 24.21 11.51
C LEU A 66 8.06 23.88 11.24
#